data_AF-A0AAW4NPH5-F1
#
_entry.id   AF-A0AAW4NPH5-F1
#
_cell.length_a   1.000
_cell.length_b   1.000
_cell.length_c   1.000
_cell.angle_alpha   90.00
_cell.angle_beta   90.00
_cell.angle_gamma   90.00
#
_symmetry.space_group_name_H-M   'P 1'
#
loop_
_entity.id
_entity.type
_entity.pdbx_description
1 polymer ?
#
loop_
_entity_poly.entity_id
_entity_poly.type
_entity_poly.pdbx_seq_one_letter_code
_entity_poly.pdbx_strand_id
1 'polypeptide(L)'
;MSIVNGIIQAPVTIADVKTALGETSNDLAALCRSDKINMWAKYKPVELNKTFTSDEFDFGNRKWRDNATWYRGADFEGVGICGIKIAHSSTLQSLTDLYDKGQSNWSRVKVGSTFACPYRLSDFIGYKHAATAPFKRPFVTSKTNENGSVFATMMIKNLGTENELTLQEFGKLSEAYLGLALKNAAGQIVYFKTSDKALKDGGTSVEMQGVVFATGNYKAYVFLCSSTLAFNTPPVQATFYTIHDFRPSVVEIVSEAQHINDYFTIKAREDIRGHIIVDVEIKDNYVRRSNNENFYIILRFASSETGSPIKMGEQAFTFTDVEAGTKYTHMFDKRASEERYKIEYTFMSVTEETYIKELNLFTNQ
;
A
#
# COMPACT_ATOMS: atom_id res chain seq x y z
N MET A 1 29.05 32.00 -5.68
CA MET A 1 28.56 30.75 -5.06
C MET A 1 28.24 29.77 -6.17
N SER A 2 28.72 28.54 -6.06
CA SER A 2 28.47 27.50 -7.07
C SER A 2 27.19 26.72 -6.81
N ILE A 3 26.23 27.27 -6.05
CA ILE A 3 24.93 26.63 -5.80
C ILE A 3 23.89 27.33 -6.66
N VAL A 4 23.31 26.59 -7.61
CA VAL A 4 22.26 27.09 -8.51
C VAL A 4 21.04 26.18 -8.34
N ASN A 5 19.89 26.76 -8.00
CA ASN A 5 18.64 26.03 -7.75
C ASN A 5 18.79 24.86 -6.75
N GLY A 6 19.61 25.04 -5.71
CA GLY A 6 19.88 24.02 -4.69
C GLY A 6 20.79 22.87 -5.15
N ILE A 7 21.46 23.03 -6.29
CA ILE A 7 22.41 22.06 -6.86
C ILE A 7 23.81 22.65 -6.85
N ILE A 8 24.79 21.93 -6.31
CA ILE A 8 26.20 22.32 -6.34
C ILE A 8 26.75 22.13 -7.76
N GLN A 9 27.41 23.14 -8.31
CA GLN A 9 28.00 23.19 -9.66
C GLN A 9 29.53 23.18 -9.56
N ALA A 10 30.20 22.82 -10.66
CA ALA A 10 31.65 22.96 -10.76
C ALA A 10 32.06 24.40 -11.15
N PRO A 11 33.19 24.93 -10.64
CA PRO A 11 34.08 24.32 -9.65
C PRO A 11 33.43 24.31 -8.25
N VAL A 12 33.65 23.20 -7.52
CA VAL A 12 33.13 23.00 -6.17
C VAL A 12 34.17 23.41 -5.13
N THR A 13 33.74 24.10 -4.08
CA THR A 13 34.56 24.48 -2.93
C THR A 13 34.00 23.91 -1.62
N ILE A 14 34.83 23.89 -0.58
CA ILE A 14 34.39 23.53 0.79
C ILE A 14 33.23 24.43 1.24
N ALA A 15 33.23 25.71 0.88
CA ALA A 15 32.16 26.65 1.23
C ALA A 15 30.81 26.29 0.59
N ASP A 16 30.80 25.80 -0.66
CA ASP A 16 29.58 25.37 -1.32
C ASP A 16 28.96 24.14 -0.61
N VAL A 17 29.80 23.15 -0.26
CA VAL A 17 29.35 21.94 0.45
C VAL A 17 28.80 22.28 1.83
N LYS A 18 29.51 23.12 2.59
CA LYS A 18 29.04 23.62 3.90
C LYS A 18 27.69 24.29 3.81
N THR A 19 27.51 25.17 2.83
CA THR A 19 26.27 25.91 2.63
C THR A 19 25.12 24.96 2.27
N ALA A 20 25.36 24.02 1.34
CA ALA A 20 24.34 23.05 0.92
C ALA A 20 23.96 22.04 2.01
N LEU A 21 24.89 21.67 2.90
CA LEU A 21 24.62 20.76 4.01
C LEU A 21 24.21 21.48 5.30
N GLY A 22 24.38 22.80 5.39
CA GLY A 22 24.23 23.54 6.65
C GLY A 22 25.27 23.12 7.70
N GLU A 23 26.51 22.89 7.28
CA GLU A 23 27.64 22.48 8.14
C GLU A 23 28.65 23.60 8.37
N THR A 24 29.35 23.57 9.50
CA THR A 24 30.37 24.57 9.86
C THR A 24 31.80 24.07 9.66
N SER A 25 32.00 22.76 9.52
CA SER A 25 33.32 22.15 9.34
C SER A 25 33.98 22.56 8.03
N ASN A 26 35.29 22.84 8.06
CA ASN A 26 36.12 22.99 6.86
C ASN A 26 36.86 21.69 6.48
N ASP A 27 36.72 20.65 7.29
CA ASP A 27 37.36 19.36 7.06
C ASP A 27 36.57 18.54 6.02
N LEU A 28 37.23 18.13 4.95
CA LEU A 28 36.58 17.40 3.85
C LEU A 28 36.06 16.03 4.30
N ALA A 29 36.79 15.34 5.18
CA ALA A 29 36.37 14.04 5.68
C ALA A 29 35.07 14.14 6.49
N ALA A 30 34.96 15.15 7.37
CA ALA A 30 33.75 15.46 8.12
C ALA A 30 32.57 15.78 7.19
N LEU A 31 32.78 16.59 6.15
CA LEU A 31 31.73 16.92 5.18
C LEU A 31 31.27 15.70 4.39
N CYS A 32 32.18 14.85 3.89
CA CYS A 32 31.83 13.62 3.17
C CYS A 32 31.06 12.59 4.02
N ARG A 33 31.22 12.65 5.34
CA ARG A 33 30.61 11.73 6.33
C ARG A 33 29.41 12.34 7.06
N SER A 34 29.00 13.55 6.72
CA SER A 34 27.88 14.24 7.37
C SER A 34 26.57 13.43 7.26
N ASP A 35 25.82 13.39 8.37
CA ASP A 35 24.47 12.82 8.42
C ASP A 35 23.43 13.66 7.67
N LYS A 36 23.77 14.91 7.31
CA LYS A 36 22.91 15.80 6.54
C LYS A 36 22.97 15.53 5.03
N ILE A 37 23.81 14.61 4.58
CA ILE A 37 23.84 14.21 3.17
C ILE A 37 22.58 13.40 2.85
N ASN A 38 21.79 13.90 1.90
CA ASN A 38 20.61 13.22 1.41
C ASN A 38 20.99 11.97 0.61
N MET A 39 20.49 10.80 1.03
CA MET A 39 20.80 9.53 0.40
C MET A 39 20.21 9.38 -1.02
N TRP A 40 19.17 10.14 -1.34
CA TRP A 40 18.50 10.11 -2.65
C TRP A 40 19.18 10.96 -3.72
N ALA A 41 20.13 11.82 -3.34
CA ALA A 41 20.94 12.55 -4.30
C ALA A 41 21.76 11.55 -5.14
N LYS A 42 21.76 11.74 -6.47
CA LYS A 42 22.54 10.91 -7.38
C LYS A 42 24.02 11.11 -7.12
N TYR A 43 24.49 12.36 -7.27
CA TYR A 43 25.87 12.73 -7.01
C TYR A 43 26.05 13.08 -5.54
N LYS A 44 26.63 12.14 -4.80
CA LYS A 44 26.95 12.28 -3.37
C LYS A 44 28.21 11.45 -3.09
N PRO A 45 28.95 11.72 -2.01
CA PRO A 45 30.08 10.88 -1.64
C PRO A 45 29.64 9.43 -1.44
N VAL A 46 30.34 8.48 -2.04
CA VAL A 46 30.09 7.04 -1.91
C VAL A 46 31.41 6.32 -1.67
N GLU A 47 31.35 5.13 -1.06
CA GLU A 47 32.55 4.31 -0.90
C GLU A 47 33.02 3.82 -2.26
N LEU A 48 34.16 4.36 -2.71
CA LEU A 48 34.76 4.02 -4.00
C LEU A 48 36.28 4.15 -3.86
N ASN A 49 37.02 3.07 -4.07
CA ASN A 49 38.48 3.06 -3.98
C ASN A 49 39.14 3.64 -5.24
N LYS A 50 38.78 4.88 -5.59
CA LYS A 50 39.37 5.66 -6.69
C LYS A 50 39.56 7.10 -6.24
N THR A 51 40.79 7.60 -6.30
CA THR A 51 41.12 8.99 -5.90
C THR A 51 40.46 10.02 -6.79
N PHE A 52 40.31 9.72 -8.08
CA PHE A 52 39.66 10.59 -9.07
C PHE A 52 38.73 9.78 -9.98
N THR A 53 37.68 10.42 -10.47
CA THR A 53 36.69 9.88 -11.44
C THR A 53 36.60 10.76 -12.69
N SER A 54 37.69 11.49 -12.98
CA SER A 54 37.75 12.55 -14.00
C SER A 54 37.51 12.07 -15.44
N ASP A 55 37.67 10.78 -15.70
CA ASP A 55 37.30 10.13 -16.97
C ASP A 55 35.80 10.28 -17.27
N GLU A 56 34.97 10.28 -16.23
CA GLU A 56 33.52 10.45 -16.33
C GLU A 56 33.08 11.92 -16.25
N PHE A 57 34.02 12.87 -16.09
CA PHE A 57 33.70 14.31 -16.03
C PHE A 57 33.85 14.97 -17.41
N ASP A 58 32.87 15.78 -17.78
CA ASP A 58 32.93 16.65 -18.95
C ASP A 58 33.42 18.04 -18.52
N PHE A 59 34.71 18.30 -18.74
CA PHE A 59 35.34 19.57 -18.41
C PHE A 59 34.80 20.75 -19.23
N GLY A 60 34.34 20.50 -20.46
CA GLY A 60 33.79 21.53 -21.34
C GLY A 60 32.44 22.02 -20.83
N ASN A 61 31.58 21.08 -20.42
CA ASN A 61 30.24 21.38 -19.91
C ASN A 61 30.17 21.49 -18.38
N ARG A 62 31.29 21.28 -17.68
CA ARG A 62 31.40 21.35 -16.20
C ARG A 62 30.39 20.46 -15.46
N LYS A 63 30.05 19.31 -16.04
CA LYS A 63 29.12 18.32 -15.45
C LYS A 63 29.67 16.90 -15.58
N TRP A 64 29.11 15.98 -14.80
CA TRP A 64 29.32 14.55 -15.05
C TRP A 64 28.71 14.17 -16.40
N ARG A 65 29.38 13.29 -17.14
CA ARG A 65 28.83 12.70 -18.37
C ARG A 65 27.56 11.92 -18.05
N ASP A 66 26.64 11.84 -18.99
CA ASP A 66 25.34 11.20 -18.78
C ASP A 66 25.48 9.68 -18.49
N ASN A 67 26.57 9.06 -18.96
CA ASN A 67 26.93 7.67 -18.71
C ASN A 67 27.85 7.46 -17.48
N ALA A 68 28.06 8.49 -16.64
CA ALA A 68 28.83 8.33 -15.40
C ALA A 68 28.23 7.21 -14.53
N THR A 69 29.09 6.46 -13.85
CA THR A 69 28.69 5.35 -12.98
C THR A 69 29.35 5.41 -11.61
N TRP A 70 30.33 6.31 -11.38
CA TRP A 70 31.05 6.41 -10.12
C TRP A 70 30.13 6.57 -8.90
N TYR A 71 28.99 7.24 -9.05
CA TYR A 71 28.02 7.51 -7.98
C TYR A 71 27.35 6.23 -7.47
N ARG A 72 27.45 5.12 -8.21
CA ARG A 72 27.00 3.80 -7.75
C ARG A 72 27.89 3.28 -6.61
N GLY A 73 29.14 3.75 -6.56
CA GLY A 73 30.14 3.31 -5.59
C GLY A 73 30.51 1.86 -5.78
N ALA A 74 30.99 1.26 -4.70
CA ALA A 74 31.21 -0.17 -4.58
C ALA A 74 29.86 -0.93 -4.52
N ASP A 75 29.42 -1.48 -5.66
CA ASP A 75 28.22 -2.33 -5.75
C ASP A 75 28.52 -3.74 -5.24
N PHE A 76 28.44 -3.93 -3.92
CA PHE A 76 28.59 -5.24 -3.29
C PHE A 76 27.36 -5.58 -2.45
N GLU A 77 26.99 -6.86 -2.47
CA GLU A 77 26.00 -7.43 -1.57
C GLU A 77 26.42 -7.18 -0.11
N GLY A 78 25.58 -6.47 0.66
CA GLY A 78 25.86 -6.09 2.05
C GLY A 78 26.49 -4.71 2.27
N VAL A 79 27.08 -4.08 1.23
CA VAL A 79 27.72 -2.75 1.34
C VAL A 79 26.73 -1.64 1.04
N GLY A 80 25.89 -1.83 0.00
CA GLY A 80 24.80 -0.92 -0.33
C GLY A 80 24.75 -0.52 -1.80
N ILE A 81 23.55 -0.26 -2.31
CA ILE A 81 23.31 0.08 -3.71
C ILE A 81 23.32 1.62 -3.81
N CYS A 82 24.19 2.18 -4.66
CA CYS A 82 24.35 3.63 -4.80
C CYS A 82 24.66 4.36 -3.48
N GLY A 83 25.44 3.71 -2.60
CA GLY A 83 25.79 4.22 -1.27
C GLY A 83 24.64 4.18 -0.26
N ILE A 84 23.65 3.28 -0.47
CA ILE A 84 22.51 3.08 0.41
C ILE A 84 22.48 1.63 0.90
N LYS A 85 22.53 1.44 2.22
CA LYS A 85 22.33 0.15 2.86
C LYS A 85 20.84 -0.18 2.86
N ILE A 86 20.50 -1.25 2.16
CA ILE A 86 19.15 -1.78 2.02
C ILE A 86 18.97 -2.90 3.03
N ALA A 87 17.93 -2.82 3.87
CA ALA A 87 17.61 -3.91 4.79
C ALA A 87 17.02 -5.08 3.98
N HIS A 88 17.55 -6.29 4.24
CA HIS A 88 17.23 -7.48 3.47
C HIS A 88 17.39 -8.75 4.31
N SER A 89 16.85 -9.85 3.82
CA SER A 89 16.98 -11.19 4.41
C SER A 89 16.97 -12.27 3.32
N SER A 90 17.41 -13.47 3.69
CA SER A 90 17.36 -14.67 2.83
C SER A 90 16.04 -15.45 2.96
N THR A 91 15.17 -15.08 3.90
CA THR A 91 13.85 -15.67 4.06
C THR A 91 12.79 -14.59 4.21
N LEU A 92 11.60 -14.86 3.69
CA LEU A 92 10.46 -13.97 3.82
C LEU A 92 10.05 -13.77 5.30
N GLN A 93 10.15 -14.82 6.13
CA GLN A 93 9.87 -14.70 7.56
C GLN A 93 10.77 -13.68 8.24
N SER A 94 12.10 -13.81 8.08
CA SER A 94 13.06 -12.87 8.66
C SER A 94 12.88 -11.46 8.12
N LEU A 95 12.37 -11.29 6.89
CA LEU A 95 12.04 -9.97 6.35
C LEU A 95 10.90 -9.33 7.15
N THR A 96 9.82 -10.07 7.41
CA THR A 96 8.69 -9.54 8.20
C THR A 96 9.14 -9.16 9.61
N ASP A 97 10.07 -9.90 10.19
CA ASP A 97 10.63 -9.60 11.50
C ASP A 97 11.45 -8.30 11.51
N LEU A 98 12.12 -7.94 10.40
CA LEU A 98 12.80 -6.63 10.26
C LEU A 98 11.79 -5.48 10.35
N TYR A 99 10.63 -5.61 9.70
CA TYR A 99 9.55 -4.63 9.82
C TYR A 99 9.01 -4.57 11.25
N ASP A 100 8.74 -5.72 11.85
CA ASP A 100 8.19 -5.83 13.21
C ASP A 100 9.12 -5.20 14.27
N LYS A 101 10.44 -5.29 14.06
CA LYS A 101 11.46 -4.72 14.95
C LYS A 101 11.83 -3.26 14.63
N GLY A 102 11.22 -2.65 13.62
CA GLY A 102 11.58 -1.29 13.18
C GLY A 102 12.98 -1.19 12.53
N GLN A 103 13.49 -2.30 12.02
CA GLN A 103 14.82 -2.42 11.38
C GLN A 103 14.72 -2.48 9.85
N SER A 104 13.55 -2.18 9.28
CA SER A 104 13.30 -2.23 7.84
C SER A 104 13.80 -1.03 7.06
N ASN A 105 14.21 0.05 7.73
CA ASN A 105 14.55 1.29 7.05
C ASN A 105 15.90 1.21 6.31
N TRP A 106 16.02 2.00 5.26
CA TRP A 106 17.25 2.14 4.50
C TRP A 106 18.10 3.28 5.09
N SER A 107 19.42 3.19 4.92
CA SER A 107 20.34 4.19 5.46
C SER A 107 21.49 4.48 4.51
N ARG A 108 22.02 5.71 4.57
CA ARG A 108 23.23 6.08 3.82
C ARG A 108 24.44 5.34 4.38
N VAL A 109 25.29 4.85 3.48
CA VAL A 109 26.63 4.34 3.81
C VAL A 109 27.58 5.53 3.85
N LYS A 110 28.22 5.75 5.01
CA LYS A 110 29.22 6.82 5.16
C LYS A 110 30.55 6.38 4.57
N VAL A 111 31.18 7.25 3.78
CA VAL A 111 32.49 6.99 3.15
C VAL A 111 33.53 6.57 4.19
N GLY A 112 34.19 5.44 4.00
CA GLY A 112 35.22 4.93 4.92
C GLY A 112 34.70 4.09 6.07
N SER A 113 33.47 3.57 6.00
CA SER A 113 32.86 2.72 7.04
C SER A 113 33.03 1.23 6.76
N THR A 114 32.99 0.82 5.49
CA THR A 114 33.16 -0.57 5.06
C THR A 114 34.62 -0.84 4.71
N PHE A 115 35.26 0.07 3.99
CA PHE A 115 36.66 -0.03 3.60
C PHE A 115 37.29 1.35 3.46
N ALA A 116 38.62 1.42 3.58
CA ALA A 116 39.36 2.65 3.39
C ALA A 116 39.19 3.16 1.95
N CYS A 117 38.66 4.37 1.80
CA CYS A 117 38.48 5.03 0.51
C CYS A 117 38.70 6.54 0.63
N PRO A 118 39.10 7.22 -0.46
CA PRO A 118 39.38 8.65 -0.45
C PRO A 118 38.12 9.49 -0.26
N TYR A 119 38.27 10.62 0.42
CA TYR A 119 37.25 11.68 0.45
C TYR A 119 37.46 12.62 -0.74
N ARG A 120 36.42 12.85 -1.53
CA ARG A 120 36.52 13.59 -2.78
C ARG A 120 35.53 14.75 -2.81
N LEU A 121 36.07 15.95 -2.95
CA LEU A 121 35.25 17.16 -3.06
C LEU A 121 34.40 17.14 -4.35
N SER A 122 34.93 16.57 -5.43
CA SER A 122 34.24 16.43 -6.72
C SER A 122 32.95 15.62 -6.64
N ASP A 123 32.80 14.70 -5.68
CA ASP A 123 31.58 13.89 -5.53
C ASP A 123 30.33 14.75 -5.25
N PHE A 124 30.53 15.99 -4.80
CA PHE A 124 29.46 16.95 -4.60
C PHE A 124 29.09 17.75 -5.86
N ILE A 125 29.82 17.62 -6.97
CA ILE A 125 29.41 18.25 -8.23
C ILE A 125 28.10 17.60 -8.69
N GLY A 126 27.06 18.40 -8.84
CA GLY A 126 25.70 17.96 -9.11
C GLY A 126 24.92 17.53 -7.87
N TYR A 127 25.45 17.66 -6.64
CA TYR A 127 24.71 17.29 -5.44
C TYR A 127 23.45 18.15 -5.27
N LYS A 128 22.30 17.49 -5.18
CA LYS A 128 20.99 18.10 -4.95
C LYS A 128 20.49 17.74 -3.55
N HIS A 129 20.56 18.68 -2.61
CA HIS A 129 20.18 18.44 -1.22
C HIS A 129 18.69 18.07 -1.08
N ALA A 130 17.82 18.61 -1.93
CA ALA A 130 16.38 18.38 -1.93
C ALA A 130 15.93 17.15 -2.76
N ALA A 131 16.83 16.22 -3.08
CA ALA A 131 16.47 14.99 -3.82
C ALA A 131 15.42 14.16 -3.07
N THR A 132 14.52 13.49 -3.80
CA THR A 132 13.46 12.66 -3.22
C THR A 132 13.63 11.19 -3.60
N ALA A 133 13.00 10.30 -2.82
CA ALA A 133 13.04 8.88 -3.10
C ALA A 133 12.47 8.56 -4.52
N PRO A 134 13.03 7.56 -5.22
CA PRO A 134 12.57 7.19 -6.57
C PRO A 134 11.19 6.51 -6.58
N PHE A 135 10.61 6.26 -5.42
CA PHE A 135 9.29 5.68 -5.26
C PHE A 135 8.58 6.30 -4.06
N LYS A 136 7.25 6.29 -4.10
CA LYS A 136 6.42 6.60 -2.93
C LYS A 136 6.21 5.34 -2.09
N ARG A 137 5.89 5.55 -0.82
CA ARG A 137 5.41 4.48 0.07
C ARG A 137 4.27 3.70 -0.60
N PRO A 138 4.39 2.36 -0.72
CA PRO A 138 3.33 1.54 -1.28
C PRO A 138 2.03 1.66 -0.49
N PHE A 139 0.91 1.45 -1.18
CA PHE A 139 -0.39 1.26 -0.54
C PHE A 139 -0.84 -0.19 -0.70
N VAL A 140 -1.68 -0.65 0.23
CA VAL A 140 -2.22 -2.01 0.27
C VAL A 140 -3.73 -1.91 0.50
N THR A 141 -4.50 -2.84 -0.07
CA THR A 141 -5.92 -3.05 0.28
C THR A 141 -6.11 -3.06 1.79
N SER A 142 -7.03 -2.27 2.33
CA SER A 142 -7.32 -2.24 3.77
C SER A 142 -8.42 -3.22 4.19
N LYS A 143 -9.39 -3.47 3.31
CA LYS A 143 -10.52 -4.38 3.54
C LYS A 143 -10.96 -5.01 2.22
N THR A 144 -11.31 -6.28 2.26
CA THR A 144 -11.91 -7.01 1.14
C THR A 144 -12.78 -8.15 1.66
N ASN A 145 -13.51 -8.82 0.78
CA ASN A 145 -14.23 -10.05 1.12
C ASN A 145 -13.38 -11.30 0.81
N GLU A 146 -13.82 -12.45 1.29
CA GLU A 146 -13.15 -13.75 1.13
C GLU A 146 -12.93 -14.18 -0.33
N ASN A 147 -13.71 -13.67 -1.30
CA ASN A 147 -13.54 -13.94 -2.73
C ASN A 147 -12.88 -12.79 -3.50
N GLY A 148 -12.55 -11.71 -2.80
CA GLY A 148 -12.08 -10.47 -3.40
C GLY A 148 -10.61 -10.55 -3.78
N SER A 149 -10.00 -9.38 -3.98
CA SER A 149 -8.56 -9.29 -4.21
C SER A 149 -7.86 -8.50 -3.12
N VAL A 150 -6.63 -8.92 -2.82
CA VAL A 150 -5.69 -8.17 -1.99
C VAL A 150 -4.54 -7.76 -2.89
N PHE A 151 -4.35 -6.46 -3.06
CA PHE A 151 -3.31 -5.92 -3.91
C PHE A 151 -2.47 -4.88 -3.21
N ALA A 152 -1.24 -4.72 -3.69
CA ALA A 152 -0.33 -3.67 -3.28
C ALA A 152 0.28 -3.02 -4.51
N THR A 153 0.44 -1.69 -4.45
CA THR A 153 0.98 -0.91 -5.56
C THR A 153 2.00 0.10 -5.05
N MET A 154 3.13 0.17 -5.76
CA MET A 154 4.21 1.10 -5.50
C MET A 154 4.32 2.10 -6.65
N MET A 155 4.18 3.39 -6.36
CA MET A 155 4.34 4.43 -7.39
C MET A 155 5.82 4.76 -7.57
N ILE A 156 6.33 4.60 -8.78
CA ILE A 156 7.68 5.02 -9.16
C ILE A 156 7.63 6.46 -9.67
N LYS A 157 8.62 7.26 -9.29
CA LYS A 157 8.81 8.62 -9.81
C LYS A 157 9.17 8.58 -11.29
N ASN A 158 8.59 9.48 -12.09
CA ASN A 158 8.90 9.59 -13.52
C ASN A 158 10.41 9.82 -13.76
N LEU A 159 10.92 9.19 -14.82
CA LEU A 159 12.29 9.38 -15.31
C LEU A 159 12.46 10.83 -15.79
N GLY A 160 13.52 11.53 -15.33
CA GLY A 160 13.85 12.86 -15.85
C GLY A 160 14.24 13.93 -14.83
N THR A 161 14.23 13.65 -13.53
CA THR A 161 14.81 14.60 -12.56
C THR A 161 16.32 14.44 -12.52
N GLU A 162 17.04 15.30 -13.26
CA GLU A 162 18.50 15.37 -13.19
C GLU A 162 18.97 15.46 -11.73
N ASN A 163 20.09 14.79 -11.44
CA ASN A 163 20.78 14.81 -10.13
C ASN A 163 20.08 14.06 -8.97
N GLU A 164 19.02 13.30 -9.26
CA GLU A 164 18.35 12.41 -8.31
C GLU A 164 18.49 10.96 -8.75
N LEU A 165 18.54 10.03 -7.80
CA LEU A 165 18.52 8.62 -8.15
C LEU A 165 17.16 8.22 -8.70
N THR A 166 17.16 7.48 -9.78
CA THR A 166 15.99 6.82 -10.38
C THR A 166 16.01 5.34 -10.06
N LEU A 167 14.86 4.66 -10.09
CA LEU A 167 14.82 3.22 -9.79
C LEU A 167 15.67 2.39 -10.76
N GLN A 168 15.81 2.80 -12.02
CA GLN A 168 16.65 2.10 -13.00
C GLN A 168 18.15 2.14 -12.64
N GLU A 169 18.59 3.16 -11.88
CA GLU A 169 19.98 3.28 -11.45
C GLU A 169 20.30 2.40 -10.24
N PHE A 170 19.28 1.87 -9.54
CA PHE A 170 19.41 0.99 -8.38
C PHE A 170 19.79 -0.48 -8.72
N GLY A 171 20.36 -0.73 -9.91
CA GLY A 171 20.95 -2.01 -10.27
C GLY A 171 20.03 -3.21 -9.98
N LYS A 172 20.48 -4.14 -9.14
CA LYS A 172 19.75 -5.35 -8.75
C LYS A 172 18.34 -5.10 -8.19
N LEU A 173 18.10 -3.97 -7.51
CA LEU A 173 16.75 -3.64 -7.02
C LEU A 173 15.79 -3.29 -8.15
N SER A 174 16.29 -2.73 -9.27
CA SER A 174 15.47 -2.51 -10.46
C SER A 174 15.03 -3.82 -11.12
N GLU A 175 15.78 -4.91 -10.90
CA GLU A 175 15.49 -6.25 -11.42
C GLU A 175 14.61 -7.07 -10.48
N ALA A 176 14.35 -6.57 -9.27
CA ALA A 176 13.52 -7.24 -8.29
C ALA A 176 12.03 -7.14 -8.63
N TYR A 177 11.25 -8.04 -8.05
CA TYR A 177 9.81 -8.17 -8.22
C TYR A 177 9.10 -7.63 -6.97
N LEU A 178 8.02 -6.86 -7.16
CA LEU A 178 7.23 -6.35 -6.03
C LEU A 178 6.47 -7.51 -5.39
N GLY A 179 6.62 -7.67 -4.07
CA GLY A 179 6.00 -8.74 -3.29
C GLY A 179 4.98 -8.22 -2.29
N LEU A 180 3.98 -9.06 -2.01
CA LEU A 180 3.00 -8.87 -0.95
C LEU A 180 2.88 -10.15 -0.14
N ALA A 181 2.87 -10.03 1.19
CA ALA A 181 2.68 -11.14 2.11
C ALA A 181 1.69 -10.76 3.23
N LEU A 182 0.84 -11.71 3.64
CA LEU A 182 -0.10 -11.60 4.74
C LEU A 182 0.31 -12.56 5.86
N LYS A 183 0.53 -11.99 7.04
CA LYS A 183 0.82 -12.71 8.29
C LYS A 183 -0.45 -12.77 9.14
N ASN A 184 -0.87 -13.97 9.53
CA ASN A 184 -2.01 -14.17 10.41
C ASN A 184 -1.68 -13.78 11.86
N ALA A 185 -2.69 -13.82 12.75
CA ALA A 185 -2.52 -13.52 14.17
C ALA A 185 -1.57 -14.50 14.90
N ALA A 186 -1.40 -15.72 14.39
CA ALA A 186 -0.42 -16.69 14.90
C ALA A 186 1.03 -16.38 14.47
N GLY A 187 1.25 -15.30 13.71
CA GLY A 187 2.58 -14.91 13.24
C GLY A 187 3.06 -15.69 12.02
N GLN A 188 2.19 -16.47 11.37
CA GLN A 188 2.52 -17.28 10.21
C GLN A 188 2.19 -16.52 8.92
N ILE A 189 3.08 -16.59 7.94
CA ILE A 189 2.81 -16.08 6.60
C ILE A 189 1.94 -17.10 5.87
N VAL A 190 0.70 -16.72 5.58
CA VAL A 190 -0.32 -17.63 5.01
C VAL A 190 -0.68 -17.28 3.58
N TYR A 191 -0.47 -16.03 3.16
CA TYR A 191 -0.65 -15.59 1.79
C TYR A 191 0.58 -14.83 1.32
N PHE A 192 1.13 -15.15 0.16
CA PHE A 192 2.19 -14.36 -0.45
C PHE A 192 2.32 -14.59 -1.95
N LYS A 193 2.78 -13.57 -2.66
CA LYS A 193 3.03 -13.58 -4.10
C LYS A 193 3.96 -12.42 -4.49
N THR A 194 4.59 -12.48 -5.65
CA THR A 194 5.21 -11.31 -6.30
C THR A 194 4.49 -10.91 -7.60
N SER A 195 4.82 -9.75 -8.13
CA SER A 195 4.57 -9.40 -9.52
C SER A 195 5.23 -10.41 -10.46
N ASP A 196 4.66 -10.55 -11.65
CA ASP A 196 5.21 -11.43 -12.70
C ASP A 196 6.30 -10.73 -13.53
N LYS A 197 6.42 -9.40 -13.38
CA LYS A 197 7.43 -8.55 -14.03
C LYS A 197 8.35 -7.92 -12.99
N ALA A 198 9.60 -7.72 -13.34
CA ALA A 198 10.54 -6.93 -12.56
C ALA A 198 10.13 -5.45 -12.56
N LEU A 199 10.62 -4.69 -11.59
CA LEU A 199 10.35 -3.25 -11.46
C LEU A 199 10.74 -2.45 -12.70
N LYS A 200 11.92 -2.75 -13.29
CA LYS A 200 12.40 -2.11 -14.52
C LYS A 200 11.48 -2.32 -15.72
N ASP A 201 10.68 -3.39 -15.70
CA ASP A 201 9.73 -3.78 -16.74
C ASP A 201 8.28 -3.41 -16.38
N GLY A 202 8.10 -2.54 -15.38
CA GLY A 202 6.79 -2.03 -14.96
C GLY A 202 6.08 -2.85 -13.88
N GLY A 203 6.76 -3.81 -13.23
CA GLY A 203 6.25 -4.65 -12.13
C GLY A 203 6.00 -3.89 -10.83
N THR A 204 5.11 -2.91 -10.87
CA THR A 204 4.82 -1.94 -9.79
C THR A 204 3.58 -2.26 -8.97
N SER A 205 2.88 -3.33 -9.31
CA SER A 205 1.73 -3.84 -8.58
C SER A 205 1.80 -5.36 -8.45
N VAL A 206 1.19 -5.86 -7.39
CA VAL A 206 0.99 -7.29 -7.14
C VAL A 206 -0.43 -7.49 -6.64
N GLU A 207 -1.12 -8.49 -7.18
CA GLU A 207 -2.48 -8.83 -6.81
C GLU A 207 -2.59 -10.33 -6.51
N MET A 208 -3.17 -10.62 -5.36
CA MET A 208 -3.61 -11.95 -4.94
C MET A 208 -5.12 -12.02 -5.12
N GLN A 209 -5.58 -12.90 -6.00
CA GLN A 209 -6.99 -13.11 -6.35
C GLN A 209 -7.19 -14.54 -6.85
N GLY A 210 -8.45 -14.94 -7.05
CA GLY A 210 -8.80 -16.27 -7.58
C GLY A 210 -8.66 -17.39 -6.54
N VAL A 211 -8.66 -17.02 -5.26
CA VAL A 211 -8.63 -17.94 -4.11
C VAL A 211 -9.64 -17.47 -3.09
N VAL A 212 -10.16 -18.42 -2.29
CA VAL A 212 -10.99 -18.08 -1.14
C VAL A 212 -10.07 -17.83 0.05
N PHE A 213 -10.01 -16.58 0.50
CA PHE A 213 -9.26 -16.19 1.68
C PHE A 213 -10.01 -16.57 2.96
N ALA A 214 -9.29 -17.02 3.98
CA ALA A 214 -9.88 -17.18 5.30
C ALA A 214 -10.20 -15.80 5.88
N THR A 215 -11.39 -15.65 6.45
CA THR A 215 -11.79 -14.40 7.11
C THR A 215 -10.93 -14.10 8.32
N GLY A 216 -10.75 -12.82 8.61
CA GLY A 216 -9.96 -12.32 9.73
C GLY A 216 -9.06 -11.15 9.37
N ASN A 217 -8.31 -10.71 10.38
CA ASN A 217 -7.34 -9.64 10.24
C ASN A 217 -5.94 -10.18 9.96
N TYR A 218 -5.29 -9.61 8.96
CA TYR A 218 -3.93 -9.93 8.57
C TYR A 218 -3.04 -8.72 8.65
N LYS A 219 -1.76 -8.94 8.96
CA LYS A 219 -0.73 -7.91 8.83
C LYS A 219 -0.07 -8.06 7.45
N ALA A 220 -0.18 -7.03 6.61
CA ALA A 220 0.36 -7.01 5.26
C ALA A 220 1.77 -6.41 5.21
N TYR A 221 2.64 -7.07 4.46
CA TYR A 221 4.02 -6.66 4.22
C TYR A 221 4.24 -6.51 2.71
N VAL A 222 4.72 -5.34 2.29
CA VAL A 222 5.19 -5.11 0.93
C VAL A 222 6.71 -5.22 0.91
N PHE A 223 7.26 -5.88 -0.11
CA PHE A 223 8.69 -6.16 -0.22
C PHE A 223 9.16 -6.19 -1.67
N LEU A 224 10.46 -6.28 -1.89
CA LEU A 224 11.04 -6.65 -3.18
C LEU A 224 11.70 -8.03 -3.08
N CYS A 225 11.63 -8.81 -4.14
CA CYS A 225 12.20 -10.15 -4.20
C CYS A 225 13.12 -10.28 -5.40
N SER A 226 14.27 -10.94 -5.26
CA SER A 226 15.16 -11.23 -6.40
C SER A 226 14.60 -12.26 -7.40
N SER A 227 13.44 -12.85 -7.11
CA SER A 227 12.83 -13.91 -7.91
C SER A 227 11.32 -13.82 -7.87
N THR A 228 10.65 -14.34 -8.90
CA THR A 228 9.20 -14.47 -8.92
C THR A 228 8.74 -15.52 -7.90
N LEU A 229 7.65 -15.22 -7.19
CA LEU A 229 6.97 -16.15 -6.30
C LEU A 229 5.54 -16.33 -6.78
N ALA A 230 5.22 -17.55 -7.19
CA ALA A 230 3.84 -17.96 -7.42
C ALA A 230 3.05 -17.94 -6.11
N PHE A 231 1.73 -17.80 -6.21
CA PHE A 231 0.86 -17.69 -5.05
C PHE A 231 1.04 -18.87 -4.09
N ASN A 232 1.41 -18.57 -2.84
CA ASN A 232 1.60 -19.54 -1.76
C ASN A 232 2.56 -20.70 -2.05
N THR A 233 3.38 -20.57 -3.09
CA THR A 233 4.39 -21.56 -3.41
C THR A 233 5.63 -21.24 -2.60
N PRO A 234 6.17 -22.16 -1.78
CA PRO A 234 7.30 -21.90 -0.89
C PRO A 234 8.42 -21.12 -1.59
N PRO A 235 9.04 -20.15 -0.92
CA PRO A 235 10.01 -19.32 -1.60
C PRO A 235 11.20 -20.14 -2.08
N VAL A 236 11.58 -19.95 -3.35
CA VAL A 236 12.88 -20.37 -3.86
C VAL A 236 14.00 -19.62 -3.12
N GLN A 237 15.24 -20.07 -3.24
CA GLN A 237 16.38 -19.31 -2.73
C GLN A 237 16.39 -17.92 -3.38
N ALA A 238 16.07 -16.90 -2.59
CA ALA A 238 15.91 -15.53 -3.03
C ALA A 238 16.35 -14.56 -1.94
N THR A 239 16.71 -13.35 -2.36
CA THR A 239 16.95 -12.23 -1.46
C THR A 239 15.71 -11.37 -1.42
N PHE A 240 15.26 -11.09 -0.20
CA PHE A 240 14.09 -10.28 0.08
C PHE A 240 14.57 -8.93 0.61
N TYR A 241 14.05 -7.84 0.05
CA TYR A 241 14.41 -6.48 0.45
C TYR A 241 13.18 -5.77 1.01
N THR A 242 13.40 -4.96 2.05
CA THR A 242 12.36 -4.10 2.59
C THR A 242 12.13 -2.90 1.65
N ILE A 243 11.02 -2.20 1.84
CA ILE A 243 10.71 -0.93 1.19
C ILE A 243 10.96 0.20 2.19
N HIS A 244 11.74 1.21 1.78
CA HIS A 244 11.96 2.41 2.59
C HIS A 244 10.64 3.08 2.98
N ASP A 245 10.53 3.51 4.23
CA ASP A 245 9.36 4.19 4.80
C ASP A 245 8.03 3.40 4.75
N PHE A 246 8.06 2.12 4.36
CA PHE A 246 6.90 1.26 4.48
C PHE A 246 6.73 0.74 5.91
N ARG A 247 5.48 0.77 6.39
CA ARG A 247 5.07 0.16 7.65
C ARG A 247 3.98 -0.85 7.35
N PRO A 248 4.03 -2.07 7.91
CA PRO A 248 2.98 -3.05 7.72
C PRO A 248 1.61 -2.50 8.15
N SER A 249 0.58 -2.79 7.37
CA SER A 249 -0.80 -2.35 7.61
C SER A 249 -1.72 -3.54 7.84
N VAL A 250 -2.88 -3.30 8.46
CA VAL A 250 -3.91 -4.32 8.61
C VAL A 250 -4.70 -4.46 7.31
N VAL A 251 -5.00 -5.69 6.94
CA VAL A 251 -5.97 -6.07 5.91
C VAL A 251 -7.07 -6.87 6.59
N GLU A 252 -8.29 -6.37 6.53
CA GLU A 252 -9.47 -7.07 7.03
C GLU A 252 -10.10 -7.88 5.88
N ILE A 253 -10.22 -9.20 6.07
CA ILE A 253 -10.95 -10.09 5.16
C ILE A 253 -12.24 -10.49 5.87
N VAL A 254 -13.37 -10.08 5.31
CA VAL A 254 -14.70 -10.42 5.84
C VAL A 254 -15.42 -11.40 4.94
N SER A 255 -16.52 -11.97 5.43
CA SER A 255 -17.39 -12.75 4.54
C SER A 255 -18.05 -11.87 3.49
N GLU A 256 -18.47 -12.47 2.38
CA GLU A 256 -19.21 -11.75 1.32
C GLU A 256 -20.44 -11.04 1.90
N ALA A 257 -21.20 -11.75 2.75
CA ALA A 257 -22.38 -11.21 3.43
C ALA A 257 -22.05 -10.00 4.32
N GLN A 258 -21.03 -10.11 5.16
CA GLN A 258 -20.61 -9.00 6.01
C GLN A 258 -20.10 -7.80 5.20
N HIS A 259 -19.41 -8.05 4.08
CA HIS A 259 -18.96 -6.99 3.19
C HIS A 259 -20.14 -6.26 2.55
N ILE A 260 -21.17 -6.99 2.09
CA ILE A 260 -22.37 -6.40 1.50
C ILE A 260 -23.14 -5.56 2.52
N ASN A 261 -23.16 -5.97 3.79
CA ASN A 261 -23.74 -5.19 4.89
C ASN A 261 -22.99 -3.86 5.18
N ASP A 262 -21.78 -3.66 4.65
CA ASP A 262 -21.12 -2.36 4.68
C ASP A 262 -21.77 -1.35 3.72
N TYR A 263 -22.53 -1.77 2.71
CA TYR A 263 -23.10 -0.87 1.69
C TYR A 263 -24.47 -0.30 2.03
N PHE A 264 -25.14 -0.79 3.06
CA PHE A 264 -26.47 -0.30 3.41
C PHE A 264 -26.74 -0.34 4.91
N THR A 265 -27.83 0.28 5.31
CA THR A 265 -28.52 -0.02 6.58
C THR A 265 -29.99 -0.30 6.27
N ILE A 266 -30.59 -1.23 7.01
CA ILE A 266 -32.02 -1.52 6.93
C ILE A 266 -32.62 -1.42 8.33
N LYS A 267 -33.78 -0.77 8.44
CA LYS A 267 -34.53 -0.65 9.70
C LYS A 267 -36.00 -0.90 9.42
N ALA A 268 -36.57 -1.86 10.14
CA ALA A 268 -37.99 -2.14 10.13
C ALA A 268 -38.64 -1.71 11.45
N ARG A 269 -39.75 -0.98 11.37
CA ARG A 269 -40.52 -0.53 12.55
C ARG A 269 -42.01 -0.58 12.28
N GLU A 270 -42.78 -0.75 13.34
CA GLU A 270 -44.23 -0.57 13.29
C GLU A 270 -44.59 0.90 13.57
N ASP A 271 -45.54 1.46 12.82
CA ASP A 271 -46.10 2.78 13.09
C ASP A 271 -47.30 2.73 14.06
N ILE A 272 -47.80 3.89 14.49
CA ILE A 272 -48.96 3.98 15.41
C ILE A 272 -50.27 3.39 14.85
N ARG A 273 -50.34 3.11 13.54
CA ARG A 273 -51.50 2.54 12.86
C ARG A 273 -51.36 1.04 12.63
N GLY A 274 -50.19 0.46 12.90
CA GLY A 274 -49.84 -0.94 12.69
C GLY A 274 -49.30 -1.26 11.30
N HIS A 275 -48.81 -0.26 10.56
CA HIS A 275 -48.08 -0.50 9.30
C HIS A 275 -46.62 -0.83 9.60
N ILE A 276 -46.04 -1.70 8.78
CA ILE A 276 -44.61 -1.99 8.84
C ILE A 276 -43.88 -1.07 7.86
N ILE A 277 -43.06 -0.19 8.40
CA ILE A 277 -42.22 0.73 7.63
C ILE A 277 -40.80 0.17 7.58
N VAL A 278 -40.28 0.00 6.36
CA VAL A 278 -38.91 -0.40 6.09
C VAL A 278 -38.16 0.77 5.48
N ASP A 279 -37.16 1.26 6.21
CA ASP A 279 -36.21 2.26 5.73
C ASP A 279 -34.93 1.53 5.29
N VAL A 280 -34.47 1.78 4.06
CA VAL A 280 -33.16 1.33 3.55
C VAL A 280 -32.33 2.56 3.21
N GLU A 281 -31.11 2.63 3.74
CA GLU A 281 -30.15 3.68 3.41
C GLU A 281 -28.95 3.05 2.71
N ILE A 282 -28.67 3.44 1.47
CA ILE A 282 -27.50 3.00 0.73
C ILE A 282 -26.35 3.95 1.04
N LYS A 283 -25.22 3.41 1.51
CA LYS A 283 -24.07 4.21 1.95
C LYS A 283 -23.25 4.70 0.75
N ASP A 284 -22.50 5.79 0.94
CA ASP A 284 -21.73 6.45 -0.13
C ASP A 284 -20.64 5.58 -0.77
N ASN A 285 -20.18 4.54 -0.06
CA ASN A 285 -19.16 3.61 -0.55
C ASN A 285 -19.71 2.55 -1.52
N TYR A 286 -21.03 2.50 -1.74
CA TYR A 286 -21.66 1.60 -2.69
C TYR A 286 -21.36 2.01 -4.14
N VAL A 287 -21.03 1.04 -4.99
CA VAL A 287 -20.80 1.26 -6.42
C VAL A 287 -21.81 0.45 -7.23
N ARG A 288 -22.74 1.15 -7.89
CA ARG A 288 -23.78 0.54 -8.72
C ARG A 288 -23.19 -0.09 -9.99
N ARG A 289 -23.70 -1.27 -10.33
CA ARG A 289 -23.46 -2.07 -11.52
C ARG A 289 -24.81 -2.65 -11.97
N SER A 290 -24.88 -3.12 -13.21
CA SER A 290 -26.12 -3.70 -13.76
C SER A 290 -26.61 -4.95 -13.03
N ASN A 291 -25.76 -5.63 -12.27
CA ASN A 291 -26.10 -6.86 -11.54
C ASN A 291 -26.34 -6.67 -10.04
N ASN A 292 -26.32 -5.43 -9.52
CA ASN A 292 -26.59 -5.13 -8.11
C ASN A 292 -27.54 -3.94 -7.87
N GLU A 293 -28.24 -3.48 -8.91
CA GLU A 293 -29.07 -2.26 -8.85
C GLU A 293 -30.37 -2.39 -8.05
N ASN A 294 -30.78 -3.59 -7.65
CA ASN A 294 -32.07 -3.84 -6.99
C ASN A 294 -31.90 -4.34 -5.56
N PHE A 295 -32.70 -3.79 -4.64
CA PHE A 295 -32.80 -4.23 -3.25
C PHE A 295 -34.19 -4.81 -2.99
N TYR A 296 -34.25 -6.09 -2.68
CA TYR A 296 -35.51 -6.82 -2.49
C TYR A 296 -35.84 -6.93 -1.01
N ILE A 297 -37.09 -6.68 -0.64
CA ILE A 297 -37.60 -6.86 0.72
C ILE A 297 -38.89 -7.67 0.70
N ILE A 298 -39.06 -8.52 1.70
CA ILE A 298 -40.25 -9.36 1.90
C ILE A 298 -40.68 -9.24 3.35
N LEU A 299 -41.92 -8.80 3.57
CA LEU A 299 -42.60 -8.95 4.85
C LEU A 299 -43.02 -10.42 5.02
N ARG A 300 -42.34 -11.11 5.94
CA ARG A 300 -42.47 -12.54 6.21
C ARG A 300 -43.16 -12.79 7.54
N PHE A 301 -43.86 -13.91 7.66
CA PHE A 301 -44.22 -14.40 8.99
C PHE A 301 -42.95 -14.76 9.76
N ALA A 302 -42.94 -14.51 11.07
CA ALA A 302 -41.80 -14.86 11.93
C ALA A 302 -41.50 -16.36 11.93
N SER A 303 -42.52 -17.20 11.64
CA SER A 303 -42.41 -18.65 11.50
C SER A 303 -41.96 -19.12 10.10
N SER A 304 -41.90 -18.24 9.10
CA SER A 304 -41.46 -18.62 7.76
C SER A 304 -39.93 -18.78 7.72
N GLU A 305 -39.48 -19.85 7.07
CA GLU A 305 -38.06 -20.08 6.83
C GLU A 305 -37.54 -19.12 5.76
N THR A 306 -36.31 -18.64 5.94
CA THR A 306 -35.66 -17.72 5.01
C THR A 306 -35.47 -18.38 3.64
N GLY A 307 -35.85 -17.68 2.56
CA GLY A 307 -35.83 -18.21 1.19
C GLY A 307 -36.96 -19.19 0.84
N SER A 308 -37.88 -19.48 1.76
CA SER A 308 -39.05 -20.33 1.47
C SER A 308 -40.03 -19.64 0.51
N PRO A 309 -40.87 -20.38 -0.25
CA PRO A 309 -41.89 -19.77 -1.09
C PRO A 309 -42.80 -18.81 -0.31
N ILE A 310 -43.15 -17.68 -0.92
CA ILE A 310 -44.03 -16.67 -0.32
C ILE A 310 -45.39 -17.30 0.00
N LYS A 311 -45.83 -17.16 1.26
CA LYS A 311 -47.13 -17.65 1.72
C LYS A 311 -48.22 -16.61 1.48
N MET A 312 -49.47 -17.06 1.42
CA MET A 312 -50.62 -16.13 1.40
C MET A 312 -50.58 -15.23 2.65
N GLY A 313 -50.54 -13.92 2.45
CA GLY A 313 -50.44 -12.93 3.53
C GLY A 313 -49.06 -12.28 3.68
N GLU A 314 -48.01 -12.88 3.12
CA GLU A 314 -46.69 -12.25 2.99
C GLU A 314 -46.69 -11.28 1.79
N GLN A 315 -45.85 -10.23 1.86
CA GLN A 315 -45.79 -9.16 0.86
C GLN A 315 -44.35 -8.93 0.43
N ALA A 316 -44.12 -8.68 -0.87
CA ALA A 316 -42.79 -8.42 -1.41
C ALA A 316 -42.74 -7.05 -2.10
N PHE A 317 -41.60 -6.39 -2.01
CA PHE A 317 -41.32 -5.13 -2.67
C PHE A 317 -39.86 -5.04 -3.11
N THR A 318 -39.61 -4.31 -4.19
CA THR A 318 -38.26 -4.10 -4.73
C THR A 318 -37.99 -2.61 -4.85
N PHE A 319 -36.92 -2.14 -4.23
CA PHE A 319 -36.33 -0.85 -4.58
C PHE A 319 -35.47 -1.06 -5.82
N THR A 320 -35.87 -0.46 -6.95
CA THR A 320 -35.11 -0.54 -8.20
C THR A 320 -34.14 0.63 -8.32
N ASP A 321 -33.05 0.42 -9.07
CA ASP A 321 -32.06 1.45 -9.38
C ASP A 321 -31.51 2.17 -8.13
N VAL A 322 -31.11 1.41 -7.12
CA VAL A 322 -30.61 1.99 -5.88
C VAL A 322 -29.31 2.76 -6.10
N GLU A 323 -29.20 3.94 -5.49
CA GLU A 323 -28.08 4.87 -5.65
C GLU A 323 -27.34 5.12 -4.34
N ALA A 324 -26.03 5.33 -4.44
CA ALA A 324 -25.19 5.64 -3.29
C ALA A 324 -25.63 6.94 -2.59
N GLY A 325 -25.67 6.94 -1.26
CA GLY A 325 -26.08 8.08 -0.45
C GLY A 325 -27.59 8.31 -0.39
N THR A 326 -28.40 7.42 -0.97
CA THR A 326 -29.86 7.59 -1.05
C THR A 326 -30.60 6.77 0.02
N LYS A 327 -31.62 7.37 0.60
CA LYS A 327 -32.58 6.72 1.50
C LYS A 327 -33.87 6.36 0.76
N TYR A 328 -34.28 5.12 0.92
CA TYR A 328 -35.52 4.56 0.40
C TYR A 328 -36.44 4.15 1.55
N THR A 329 -37.74 4.29 1.35
CA THR A 329 -38.76 3.92 2.33
C THR A 329 -39.88 3.17 1.64
N HIS A 330 -40.27 2.03 2.20
CA HIS A 330 -41.47 1.31 1.79
C HIS A 330 -42.36 1.06 3.01
N MET A 331 -43.67 1.09 2.79
CA MET A 331 -44.69 0.84 3.80
C MET A 331 -45.50 -0.36 3.34
N PHE A 332 -45.45 -1.44 4.12
CA PHE A 332 -46.31 -2.60 3.90
C PHE A 332 -47.66 -2.39 4.57
N ASP A 333 -48.71 -2.94 3.95
CA ASP A 333 -50.06 -2.84 4.47
C ASP A 333 -50.25 -3.68 5.73
N LYS A 334 -51.04 -3.13 6.67
CA LYS A 334 -51.44 -3.73 7.95
C LYS A 334 -52.21 -5.05 7.75
N ARG A 335 -51.84 -6.15 8.44
CA ARG A 335 -52.69 -7.38 8.53
C ARG A 335 -52.56 -8.16 9.85
N ALA A 336 -53.71 -8.77 10.20
CA ALA A 336 -54.13 -9.64 11.32
C ALA A 336 -53.32 -9.64 12.64
N SER A 337 -53.99 -9.34 13.76
CA SER A 337 -53.41 -9.05 15.08
C SER A 337 -52.72 -10.20 15.82
N GLU A 338 -52.62 -11.39 15.24
CA GLU A 338 -52.12 -12.58 15.94
C GLU A 338 -50.77 -13.10 15.41
N GLU A 339 -50.31 -12.64 14.25
CA GLU A 339 -49.07 -13.12 13.64
C GLU A 339 -47.91 -12.12 13.82
N ARG A 340 -46.77 -12.62 14.28
CA ARG A 340 -45.52 -11.84 14.33
C ARG A 340 -44.87 -11.85 12.96
N TYR A 341 -44.26 -10.73 12.58
CA TYR A 341 -43.60 -10.57 11.29
C TYR A 341 -42.09 -10.28 11.44
N LYS A 342 -41.37 -10.51 10.35
CA LYS A 342 -39.96 -10.14 10.16
C LYS A 342 -39.79 -9.61 8.73
N ILE A 343 -38.68 -8.93 8.47
CA ILE A 343 -38.28 -8.56 7.12
C ILE A 343 -37.18 -9.49 6.66
N GLU A 344 -37.42 -10.25 5.60
CA GLU A 344 -36.37 -10.87 4.80
C GLU A 344 -35.96 -9.88 3.72
N TYR A 345 -34.66 -9.76 3.45
CA TYR A 345 -34.15 -8.92 2.38
C TYR A 345 -33.10 -9.64 1.56
N THR A 346 -33.03 -9.31 0.27
CA THR A 346 -31.99 -9.79 -0.63
C THR A 346 -31.32 -8.61 -1.31
N PHE A 347 -30.00 -8.53 -1.18
CA PHE A 347 -29.18 -7.54 -1.86
C PHE A 347 -27.85 -8.16 -2.30
N MET A 348 -27.42 -7.91 -3.54
CA MET A 348 -26.17 -8.47 -4.08
C MET A 348 -26.04 -10.00 -3.91
N SER A 349 -27.15 -10.72 -4.12
CA SER A 349 -27.25 -12.19 -3.95
C SER A 349 -27.10 -12.70 -2.52
N VAL A 350 -27.06 -11.82 -1.51
CA VAL A 350 -27.10 -12.19 -0.10
C VAL A 350 -28.51 -11.98 0.43
N THR A 351 -29.06 -13.04 1.03
CA THR A 351 -30.38 -13.04 1.65
C THR A 351 -30.23 -13.16 3.16
N GLU A 352 -30.80 -12.22 3.90
CA GLU A 352 -30.76 -12.14 5.36
C GLU A 352 -32.11 -11.67 5.91
N GLU A 353 -32.22 -11.58 7.24
CA GLU A 353 -33.45 -11.21 7.93
C GLU A 353 -33.19 -10.22 9.07
N THR A 354 -34.11 -9.28 9.27
CA THR A 354 -34.13 -8.33 10.38
C THR A 354 -35.49 -8.32 11.07
N TYR A 355 -35.46 -8.16 12.39
CA TYR A 355 -36.68 -8.07 13.19
C TYR A 355 -37.26 -6.65 13.18
N ILE A 356 -38.59 -6.60 13.28
CA ILE A 356 -39.36 -5.37 13.38
C ILE A 356 -39.23 -4.84 14.80
N LYS A 357 -38.85 -3.57 14.95
CA LYS A 357 -38.91 -2.90 16.26
C LYS A 357 -40.36 -2.58 16.59
N GLU A 358 -40.90 -3.26 17.60
CA GLU A 358 -42.24 -3.03 18.13
C GLU A 358 -42.34 -1.63 18.78
N LEU A 359 -43.51 -1.00 18.64
CA LEU A 359 -43.79 0.28 19.25
C LEU A 359 -44.08 0.08 20.75
N ASN A 360 -43.13 0.42 21.62
CA ASN A 360 -43.38 0.45 23.08
C ASN A 360 -44.29 1.63 23.42
N LEU A 361 -45.60 1.36 23.54
CA LEU A 361 -46.62 2.35 23.90
C LEU A 361 -46.55 2.85 25.36
N PHE A 362 -45.58 2.40 26.17
CA PHE A 362 -45.54 2.65 27.62
C PHE A 362 -44.42 3.58 28.13
N THR A 363 -43.66 4.26 27.26
CA THR A 363 -42.56 5.15 27.70
C THR A 363 -42.91 6.64 27.85
N ASN A 364 -44.19 7.01 27.94
CA ASN A 364 -44.61 8.38 28.31
C ASN A 364 -45.69 8.35 29.41
N GLN A 365 -45.31 7.92 30.62
CA GLN A 365 -46.02 8.29 31.86
C GLN A 365 -45.04 8.90 32.85
#